data_AF-A0A7E6CQF0-F1
#
_entry.id   AF-A0A7E6CQF0-F1
#
_cell.length_a   1.000
_cell.length_b   1.000
_cell.length_c   1.000
_cell.angle_alpha   90.00
_cell.angle_beta   90.00
_cell.angle_gamma   90.00
#
_symmetry.space_group_name_H-M   'P 1'
#
loop_
_entity.id
_entity.type
_entity.pdbx_description
1 polymer ?
#
loop_
_entity_poly.entity_id
_entity_poly.type
_entity_poly.pdbx_seq_one_letter_code
_entity_poly.pdbx_strand_id
1 'polypeptide(L)'
;MGPQRLLLSAALFLAQTVPQEASQHCGRLEYWNPDNLCCGSCLQRFGPPPCPDYEFSENCGLNDFGDHVTHPFKKCPHGQCNPDNAELCSPCGGGASVPTPAATQQRHQQRCREKPAPTKEPCPLKPGTPSVLSSQESSSLTVSSPPWTSEHTAPWQAFLTIALPLVLVLLVTSATILRLAQRRHSSHHHRKAVHPYSDIACSDPNISPGSLEAPEAELPNLTSQPLSRLLDELEVLEELIVLLDPEPGPGGSLACGTTRHLAARYGLPAAWSTFAYSLRPSRSPLRALIEMVVAREPSASLGQLHIHLAQLGRADALKVLSKLG
;
A
#
# COMPACT_ATOMS: atom_id res chain seq x y z
N MET A 1 -24.32 -14.75 13.55
CA MET A 1 -23.29 -14.87 12.47
C MET A 1 -21.93 -14.57 13.10
N GLY A 2 -21.01 -15.54 13.13
CA GLY A 2 -19.85 -15.51 14.03
C GLY A 2 -18.65 -14.67 13.56
N PRO A 3 -17.77 -14.25 14.50
CA PRO A 3 -16.59 -13.42 14.25
C PRO A 3 -15.55 -14.05 13.31
N GLN A 4 -15.58 -15.38 13.13
CA GLN A 4 -14.75 -16.09 12.15
C GLN A 4 -15.07 -15.69 10.70
N ARG A 5 -16.33 -15.41 10.36
CA ARG A 5 -16.70 -14.96 8.99
C ARG A 5 -16.22 -13.54 8.68
N LEU A 6 -16.07 -12.69 9.71
CA LEU A 6 -15.58 -11.31 9.58
C LEU A 6 -14.05 -11.26 9.43
N LEU A 7 -13.32 -12.16 10.09
CA LEU A 7 -11.86 -12.28 9.92
C LEU A 7 -11.48 -12.89 8.57
N LEU A 8 -12.23 -13.88 8.08
CA LEU A 8 -12.07 -14.44 6.74
C LEU A 8 -12.34 -13.41 5.64
N SER A 9 -13.32 -12.52 5.83
CA SER A 9 -13.60 -11.44 4.87
C SER A 9 -12.54 -10.33 4.93
N ALA A 10 -12.06 -9.94 6.12
CA ALA A 10 -10.99 -8.94 6.24
C ALA A 10 -9.64 -9.40 5.65
N ALA A 11 -9.30 -10.69 5.78
CA ALA A 11 -8.11 -11.26 5.13
C ALA A 11 -8.25 -11.31 3.60
N LEU A 12 -9.46 -11.53 3.08
CA LEU A 12 -9.76 -11.47 1.65
C LEU A 12 -9.73 -10.04 1.08
N PHE A 13 -9.97 -9.02 1.91
CA PHE A 13 -9.91 -7.61 1.50
C PHE A 13 -8.48 -7.02 1.53
N LEU A 14 -7.60 -7.49 2.41
CA LEU A 14 -6.19 -7.04 2.44
C LEU A 14 -5.32 -7.69 1.37
N ALA A 15 -5.78 -8.77 0.73
CA ALA A 15 -5.14 -9.37 -0.44
C ALA A 15 -5.46 -8.61 -1.75
N GLN A 16 -6.31 -7.58 -1.71
CA GLN A 16 -6.67 -6.77 -2.86
C GLN A 16 -6.18 -5.35 -2.61
N THR A 17 -5.34 -4.82 -3.51
CA THR A 17 -4.82 -3.43 -3.58
C THR A 17 -3.33 -3.20 -3.28
N VAL A 18 -2.47 -4.22 -3.45
CA VAL A 18 -1.17 -3.90 -4.06
C VAL A 18 -1.48 -3.67 -5.54
N PRO A 19 -1.13 -2.51 -6.15
CA PRO A 19 -1.18 -2.37 -7.59
C PRO A 19 -0.48 -3.58 -8.17
N GLN A 20 -1.17 -4.31 -9.03
CA GLN A 20 -0.66 -5.52 -9.63
C GLN A 20 0.48 -5.09 -10.56
N GLU A 21 1.67 -4.97 -9.98
CA GLU A 21 2.83 -4.39 -10.63
C GLU A 21 3.12 -5.23 -11.87
N ALA A 22 3.08 -4.55 -13.01
CA ALA A 22 3.61 -5.09 -14.25
C ALA A 22 5.01 -5.65 -13.99
N SER A 23 5.39 -6.68 -14.74
CA SER A 23 6.72 -7.29 -14.63
C SER A 23 7.81 -6.21 -14.64
N GLN A 24 8.75 -6.28 -13.69
CA GLN A 24 9.90 -5.36 -13.67
C GLN A 24 10.95 -5.75 -14.72
N HIS A 25 10.81 -6.92 -15.33
CA HIS A 25 11.82 -7.52 -16.20
C HIS A 25 11.44 -7.50 -17.68
N CYS A 26 10.14 -7.57 -18.00
CA CYS A 26 9.66 -7.84 -19.36
C CYS A 26 8.65 -6.82 -19.87
N GLY A 27 8.51 -6.72 -21.19
CA GLY A 27 7.51 -5.85 -21.81
C GLY A 27 6.06 -6.32 -21.54
N ARG A 28 5.09 -5.45 -21.81
CA ARG A 28 3.65 -5.71 -21.55
C ARG A 28 3.10 -7.00 -22.19
N LEU A 29 3.64 -7.40 -23.35
CA LEU A 29 3.25 -8.62 -24.10
C LEU A 29 4.23 -9.78 -23.89
N GLU A 30 5.04 -9.70 -22.85
CA GLU A 30 6.00 -10.73 -22.44
C GLU A 30 5.78 -11.06 -20.96
N TYR A 31 6.21 -12.23 -20.53
CA TYR A 31 6.18 -12.61 -19.12
C TYR A 31 7.57 -13.05 -18.67
N TRP A 32 7.90 -12.78 -17.41
CA TRP A 32 9.12 -13.29 -16.81
C TRP A 32 8.97 -14.78 -16.49
N ASN A 33 9.90 -15.59 -17.02
CA ASN A 33 10.02 -17.00 -16.71
C ASN A 33 11.09 -17.18 -15.63
N PRO A 34 10.72 -17.42 -14.35
CA PRO A 34 11.70 -17.58 -13.28
C PRO A 34 12.51 -18.87 -13.40
N ASP A 35 11.99 -19.90 -14.09
CA ASP A 35 12.67 -21.19 -14.25
C ASP A 35 13.89 -21.07 -15.19
N ASN A 36 13.77 -20.22 -16.21
CA ASN A 36 14.78 -20.00 -17.24
C ASN A 36 15.41 -18.60 -17.20
N LEU A 37 15.01 -17.76 -16.23
CA LEU A 37 15.46 -16.37 -16.03
C LEU A 37 15.41 -15.51 -17.31
N CYS A 38 14.29 -15.56 -18.03
CA CYS A 38 14.12 -14.92 -19.35
C CYS A 38 12.71 -14.38 -19.58
N CYS A 39 12.56 -13.44 -20.52
CA CYS A 39 11.26 -12.99 -21.01
C CYS A 39 10.73 -13.91 -22.11
N GLY A 40 9.52 -14.43 -21.93
CA GLY A 40 8.81 -15.25 -22.92
C GLY A 40 7.63 -14.50 -23.54
N SER A 41 7.28 -14.81 -24.79
CA SER A 41 6.14 -14.20 -25.49
C SER A 41 4.80 -14.73 -24.98
N CYS A 42 3.86 -13.82 -24.72
CA CYS A 42 2.48 -14.18 -24.39
C CYS A 42 1.83 -15.00 -25.51
N LEU A 43 2.01 -14.58 -26.77
CA LEU A 43 1.48 -15.26 -27.95
C LEU A 43 2.04 -16.67 -28.10
N GLN A 44 3.35 -16.85 -27.91
CA GLN A 44 3.97 -18.17 -28.02
C GLN A 44 3.45 -19.13 -26.95
N ARG A 45 3.26 -18.65 -25.72
CA ARG A 45 2.78 -19.50 -24.62
C ARG A 45 1.29 -19.78 -24.73
N PHE A 46 0.45 -18.76 -24.85
CA PHE A 46 -1.00 -18.90 -24.73
C PHE A 46 -1.75 -19.00 -26.07
N GLY A 47 -1.08 -18.73 -27.19
CA GLY A 47 -1.72 -18.57 -28.49
C GLY A 47 -2.50 -17.24 -28.58
N PRO A 48 -3.07 -16.91 -29.76
CA PRO A 48 -3.82 -15.68 -29.94
C PRO A 48 -5.09 -15.66 -29.05
N PRO A 49 -5.63 -14.47 -28.72
CA PRO A 49 -6.88 -14.35 -27.99
C PRO A 49 -8.00 -15.25 -28.55
N PRO A 50 -8.75 -15.95 -27.69
CA PRO A 50 -9.67 -17.01 -28.12
C PRO A 50 -10.94 -16.47 -28.77
N CYS A 51 -11.24 -15.18 -28.59
CA CYS A 51 -12.49 -14.57 -29.00
C CYS A 51 -12.27 -13.15 -29.56
N PRO A 52 -13.10 -12.74 -30.54
CA PRO A 52 -13.18 -11.34 -30.95
C PRO A 52 -13.49 -10.47 -29.73
N ASP A 53 -12.89 -9.28 -29.69
CA ASP A 53 -13.00 -8.31 -28.60
C ASP A 53 -12.22 -8.63 -27.31
N TYR A 54 -11.19 -9.49 -27.40
CA TYR A 54 -10.24 -9.74 -26.32
C TYR A 54 -8.81 -9.41 -26.72
N GLU A 55 -8.01 -8.91 -25.78
CA GLU A 55 -6.55 -8.74 -25.89
C GLU A 55 -5.81 -9.47 -24.78
N PHE A 56 -4.49 -9.55 -24.87
CA PHE A 56 -3.69 -9.97 -23.74
C PHE A 56 -3.84 -9.01 -22.56
N SER A 57 -4.05 -9.60 -21.39
CA SER A 57 -3.75 -8.96 -20.13
C SER A 57 -2.25 -8.67 -20.06
N GLU A 58 -1.89 -7.64 -19.29
CA GLU A 58 -0.49 -7.30 -19.07
C GLU A 58 0.29 -8.50 -18.53
N ASN A 59 1.45 -8.75 -19.14
CA ASN A 59 2.30 -9.92 -18.90
C ASN A 59 1.55 -11.25 -18.93
N CYS A 60 0.54 -11.39 -19.81
CA CYS A 60 -0.41 -12.51 -19.89
C CYS A 60 -0.98 -12.95 -18.52
N GLY A 61 -1.16 -11.98 -17.61
CA GLY A 61 -1.71 -12.21 -16.28
C GLY A 61 -0.78 -12.96 -15.32
N LEU A 62 0.53 -12.94 -15.58
CA LEU A 62 1.56 -13.54 -14.73
C LEU A 62 2.35 -12.46 -13.97
N ASN A 63 2.77 -12.79 -12.75
CA ASN A 63 3.75 -12.01 -12.00
C ASN A 63 5.19 -12.51 -12.24
N ASP A 64 6.19 -11.83 -11.66
CA ASP A 64 7.60 -12.21 -11.76
C ASP A 64 7.97 -13.50 -10.99
N PHE A 65 7.03 -14.10 -10.25
CA PHE A 65 7.19 -15.43 -9.66
C PHE A 65 6.60 -16.53 -10.56
N GLY A 66 6.01 -16.16 -11.70
CA GLY A 66 5.36 -17.08 -12.63
C GLY A 66 3.99 -17.58 -12.16
N ASP A 67 3.36 -16.90 -11.19
CA ASP A 67 2.00 -17.16 -10.72
C ASP A 67 0.97 -16.43 -11.56
N HIS A 68 -0.18 -17.07 -11.80
CA HIS A 68 -1.33 -16.42 -12.41
C HIS A 68 -2.04 -15.50 -11.44
N VAL A 69 -1.88 -14.20 -11.67
CA VAL A 69 -2.53 -13.14 -10.89
C VAL A 69 -3.84 -12.68 -11.54
N THR A 70 -3.95 -12.76 -12.87
CA THR A 70 -5.19 -12.54 -13.63
C THR A 70 -5.31 -13.52 -14.79
N HIS A 71 -6.48 -13.57 -15.44
CA HIS A 71 -6.65 -14.36 -16.65
C HIS A 71 -5.79 -13.78 -17.80
N PRO A 72 -5.14 -14.62 -18.64
CA PRO A 72 -4.24 -14.16 -19.70
C PRO A 72 -4.88 -13.23 -20.72
N PHE A 73 -6.20 -13.31 -20.89
CA PHE A 73 -6.96 -12.48 -21.81
C PHE A 73 -7.95 -11.58 -21.07
N LYS A 74 -8.13 -10.36 -21.55
CA LYS A 74 -9.13 -9.41 -21.05
C LYS A 74 -9.91 -8.81 -22.21
N LYS A 75 -11.11 -8.31 -21.92
CA LYS A 75 -11.95 -7.66 -22.93
C LYS A 75 -11.31 -6.35 -23.40
N CYS A 76 -11.47 -6.03 -24.68
CA CYS A 76 -11.02 -4.75 -25.23
C CYS A 76 -11.58 -3.56 -24.43
N PRO A 77 -10.78 -2.48 -24.27
CA PRO A 77 -11.28 -1.22 -23.74
C PRO A 77 -12.43 -0.65 -24.58
N HIS A 78 -13.21 0.25 -23.98
CA HIS A 78 -14.29 0.93 -24.69
C HIS A 78 -13.78 1.64 -25.96
N GLY A 79 -14.45 1.41 -27.09
CA GLY A 79 -14.08 1.99 -28.39
C GLY A 79 -12.96 1.25 -29.12
N GLN A 80 -12.46 0.15 -28.57
CA GLN A 80 -11.48 -0.72 -29.23
C GLN A 80 -12.08 -2.09 -29.56
N CYS A 81 -11.58 -2.67 -30.64
CA CYS A 81 -12.03 -3.95 -31.19
C CYS A 81 -10.81 -4.80 -31.51
N ASN A 82 -11.02 -6.12 -31.55
CA ASN A 82 -9.99 -7.06 -32.01
C ASN A 82 -10.60 -8.17 -32.88
N PRO A 83 -11.01 -7.85 -34.12
CA PRO A 83 -11.64 -8.83 -35.00
C PRO A 83 -10.65 -9.90 -35.50
N ASP A 84 -9.36 -9.56 -35.59
CA ASP A 84 -8.31 -10.42 -36.13
C ASP A 84 -7.61 -11.29 -35.06
N ASN A 85 -8.07 -11.24 -33.81
CA ASN A 85 -7.43 -11.89 -32.66
C ASN A 85 -5.93 -11.54 -32.53
N ALA A 86 -5.59 -10.26 -32.75
CA ALA A 86 -4.26 -9.72 -32.51
C ALA A 86 -3.90 -9.70 -31.02
N GLU A 87 -2.64 -9.47 -30.68
CA GLU A 87 -2.18 -9.44 -29.27
C GLU A 87 -2.80 -8.28 -28.46
N LEU A 88 -3.09 -7.15 -29.11
CA LEU A 88 -3.69 -5.94 -28.53
C LEU A 88 -4.88 -5.48 -29.36
N CYS A 89 -5.86 -4.87 -28.68
CA CYS A 89 -6.99 -4.26 -29.35
C CYS A 89 -6.55 -2.98 -30.08
N SER A 90 -7.30 -2.62 -31.12
CA SER A 90 -7.08 -1.40 -31.91
C SER A 90 -8.38 -0.59 -31.96
N PRO A 91 -8.33 0.72 -32.28
CA PRO A 91 -9.55 1.51 -32.47
C PRO A 91 -10.48 0.81 -33.47
N CYS A 92 -11.75 0.63 -33.10
CA CYS A 92 -12.71 0.00 -34.00
C CYS A 92 -12.78 0.79 -35.31
N GLY A 93 -12.50 0.14 -36.44
CA GLY A 93 -12.69 0.75 -37.76
C GLY A 93 -14.14 1.22 -37.89
N GLY A 94 -14.34 2.51 -38.17
CA GLY A 94 -15.67 3.10 -38.34
C GLY A 94 -16.38 2.52 -39.55
N GLY A 95 -17.01 1.35 -39.39
CA GLY A 95 -17.61 0.65 -40.52
C GLY A 95 -18.02 -0.79 -40.23
N ALA A 96 -18.80 -1.04 -39.18
CA ALA A 96 -19.79 -2.12 -39.12
C ALA A 96 -20.61 -1.97 -37.84
N SER A 97 -21.92 -2.03 -37.99
CA SER A 97 -22.94 -1.93 -36.96
C SER A 97 -22.64 -2.82 -35.75
N VAL A 98 -22.71 -2.24 -34.55
CA VAL A 98 -22.77 -2.97 -33.28
C VAL A 98 -23.86 -4.04 -33.38
N PRO A 99 -23.55 -5.34 -33.29
CA PRO A 99 -24.60 -6.34 -33.15
C PRO A 99 -25.22 -6.16 -31.77
N THR A 100 -26.52 -5.89 -31.76
CA THR A 100 -27.37 -5.90 -30.57
C THR A 100 -27.09 -7.14 -29.72
N PRO A 101 -26.95 -7.03 -28.38
CA PRO A 101 -26.69 -8.19 -27.53
C PRO A 101 -27.97 -9.03 -27.41
N ALA A 102 -28.15 -9.98 -28.34
CA ALA A 102 -29.10 -11.07 -28.16
C ALA A 102 -28.55 -12.02 -27.08
N ALA A 103 -29.46 -12.63 -26.31
CA ALA A 103 -29.26 -13.47 -25.12
C ALA A 103 -28.36 -14.73 -25.29
N THR A 104 -27.58 -14.81 -26.37
CA THR A 104 -26.59 -15.86 -26.68
C THR A 104 -25.18 -15.56 -26.12
N GLN A 105 -24.93 -14.33 -25.62
CA GLN A 105 -23.61 -13.89 -25.17
C GLN A 105 -23.05 -14.67 -23.96
N GLN A 106 -23.89 -15.14 -23.04
CA GLN A 106 -23.41 -15.89 -21.86
C GLN A 106 -22.73 -17.21 -22.24
N ARG A 107 -23.27 -17.93 -23.23
CA ARG A 107 -22.73 -19.23 -23.66
C ARG A 107 -21.44 -19.09 -24.47
N HIS A 108 -21.30 -17.99 -25.22
CA HIS A 108 -20.06 -17.66 -25.94
C HIS A 108 -18.95 -17.21 -24.97
N GLN A 109 -19.27 -16.35 -23.99
CA GLN A 109 -18.32 -15.90 -22.97
C GLN A 109 -17.74 -17.05 -22.14
N GLN A 110 -18.55 -18.09 -21.87
CA GLN A 110 -18.09 -19.26 -21.13
C GLN A 110 -17.08 -20.10 -21.95
N ARG A 111 -17.30 -20.23 -23.26
CA ARG A 111 -16.38 -20.91 -24.18
C ARG A 111 -15.03 -20.19 -24.33
N CYS A 112 -15.01 -18.86 -24.16
CA CYS A 112 -13.80 -18.05 -24.23
C CYS A 112 -12.90 -18.17 -22.98
N ARG A 113 -13.41 -18.68 -21.85
CA ARG A 113 -12.70 -18.70 -20.55
C ARG A 113 -12.00 -20.03 -20.22
N GLU A 114 -12.28 -21.10 -20.96
CA GLU A 114 -12.04 -22.47 -20.50
C GLU A 114 -10.82 -23.17 -21.15
N LYS A 115 -9.76 -22.46 -21.54
CA LYS A 115 -8.51 -23.13 -21.93
C LYS A 115 -7.55 -23.21 -20.73
N PRO A 116 -7.15 -24.43 -20.29
CA PRO A 116 -6.09 -24.58 -19.30
C PRO A 116 -4.79 -23.92 -19.79
N ALA A 117 -4.04 -23.32 -18.86
CA ALA A 117 -2.75 -22.75 -19.19
C ALA A 117 -1.81 -23.86 -19.69
N PRO A 118 -1.22 -23.70 -20.89
CA PRO A 118 -0.23 -24.65 -21.38
C PRO A 118 1.01 -24.67 -20.47
N THR A 119 1.67 -25.82 -20.40
CA THR A 119 2.88 -26.05 -19.62
C THR A 119 4.02 -25.11 -20.04
N LYS A 120 4.85 -24.70 -19.07
CA LYS A 120 5.93 -23.72 -19.24
C LYS A 120 7.14 -24.36 -19.94
N GLU A 121 7.43 -24.08 -21.22
CA GLU A 121 8.75 -24.17 -21.89
C GLU A 121 8.71 -23.45 -23.28
N PRO A 122 9.82 -23.03 -23.92
CA PRO A 122 11.02 -22.29 -23.47
C PRO A 122 11.18 -20.91 -24.16
N CYS A 123 11.96 -19.98 -23.57
CA CYS A 123 12.60 -18.87 -24.31
C CYS A 123 13.81 -19.45 -25.09
N PRO A 124 14.15 -19.08 -26.34
CA PRO A 124 14.30 -17.69 -26.83
C PRO A 124 13.82 -17.43 -28.28
N LEU A 125 13.69 -16.16 -28.71
CA LEU A 125 13.96 -15.74 -30.10
C LEU A 125 14.39 -14.26 -30.18
N LYS A 126 15.66 -14.00 -30.52
CA LYS A 126 16.12 -12.95 -31.48
C LYS A 126 17.63 -13.07 -31.74
N PRO A 127 18.07 -12.91 -32.99
CA PRO A 127 18.54 -11.58 -33.38
C PRO A 127 17.97 -11.15 -34.75
N GLY A 128 17.29 -10.01 -34.77
CA GLY A 128 16.91 -9.36 -36.02
C GLY A 128 17.81 -8.16 -36.31
N THR A 129 18.93 -8.37 -37.00
CA THR A 129 19.50 -7.48 -38.05
C THR A 129 20.72 -8.15 -38.72
N PRO A 130 20.93 -8.01 -40.04
CA PRO A 130 21.90 -8.81 -40.79
C PRO A 130 23.28 -8.16 -40.82
N SER A 131 24.34 -8.92 -40.55
CA SER A 131 25.72 -8.56 -40.95
C SER A 131 26.58 -9.82 -41.08
N VAL A 132 26.67 -10.29 -42.32
CA VAL A 132 27.89 -10.66 -43.05
C VAL A 132 29.00 -11.41 -42.28
N LEU A 133 29.14 -12.69 -42.65
CA LEU A 133 30.36 -13.48 -42.90
C LEU A 133 31.38 -13.67 -41.77
N SER A 134 31.51 -14.90 -41.25
CA SER A 134 32.67 -15.76 -41.55
C SER A 134 32.56 -17.10 -40.81
N SER A 135 32.72 -18.17 -41.58
CA SER A 135 32.78 -19.57 -41.18
C SER A 135 34.03 -19.88 -40.35
N GLN A 136 33.91 -20.71 -39.31
CA GLN A 136 34.89 -21.77 -39.06
C GLN A 136 34.36 -22.86 -38.12
N GLU A 137 34.71 -24.07 -38.52
CA GLU A 137 34.28 -25.40 -38.09
C GLU A 137 35.21 -25.96 -36.99
N SER A 138 34.71 -26.77 -36.06
CA SER A 138 35.34 -28.07 -35.69
C SER A 138 34.54 -28.87 -34.64
N SER A 139 33.95 -29.98 -35.12
CA SER A 139 34.00 -31.37 -34.62
C SER A 139 33.83 -31.77 -33.13
N SER A 140 32.72 -32.50 -32.92
CA SER A 140 32.52 -33.81 -32.27
C SER A 140 32.82 -34.07 -30.79
N LEU A 141 31.84 -34.68 -30.08
CA LEU A 141 31.95 -36.02 -29.46
C LEU A 141 30.56 -36.55 -28.99
N THR A 142 30.24 -37.76 -29.44
CA THR A 142 29.15 -38.65 -29.00
C THR A 142 29.47 -39.24 -27.62
N VAL A 143 28.47 -39.44 -26.74
CA VAL A 143 28.21 -40.71 -25.98
C VAL A 143 27.07 -40.56 -24.95
N SER A 144 26.10 -41.46 -25.14
CA SER A 144 25.21 -42.20 -24.21
C SER A 144 24.54 -41.59 -22.98
N SER A 145 23.23 -41.79 -22.96
CA SER A 145 22.31 -41.76 -21.81
C SER A 145 22.57 -42.90 -20.82
N PRO A 146 22.37 -42.70 -19.50
CA PRO A 146 22.24 -43.79 -18.54
C PRO A 146 20.76 -44.16 -18.26
N PRO A 147 20.50 -45.39 -17.78
CA PRO A 147 19.17 -45.94 -17.59
C PRO A 147 18.57 -45.61 -16.22
N TRP A 148 17.25 -45.56 -16.22
CA TRP A 148 16.38 -45.46 -15.05
C TRP A 148 16.60 -46.63 -14.10
N THR A 149 16.97 -46.36 -12.85
CA THR A 149 16.81 -47.32 -11.74
C THR A 149 16.14 -46.63 -10.57
N SER A 150 14.97 -47.17 -10.22
CA SER A 150 14.18 -46.89 -9.03
C SER A 150 14.92 -47.33 -7.77
N GLU A 151 15.14 -46.41 -6.83
CA GLU A 151 15.24 -46.73 -5.40
C GLU A 151 14.30 -45.82 -4.62
N HIS A 152 13.08 -46.32 -4.39
CA HIS A 152 12.15 -45.77 -3.40
C HIS A 152 12.45 -46.38 -2.04
N THR A 153 13.42 -45.87 -1.29
CA THR A 153 13.44 -45.99 0.18
C THR A 153 14.33 -44.90 0.80
N ALA A 154 13.79 -43.68 0.94
CA ALA A 154 14.07 -42.74 2.05
C ALA A 154 13.53 -41.33 1.75
N PRO A 155 12.25 -41.01 2.06
CA PRO A 155 11.90 -39.61 2.28
C PRO A 155 11.32 -39.30 3.67
N TRP A 156 11.04 -40.28 4.52
CA TRP A 156 10.29 -40.02 5.77
C TRP A 156 11.09 -39.28 6.85
N GLN A 157 12.42 -39.41 6.86
CA GLN A 157 13.28 -38.73 7.84
C GLN A 157 13.45 -37.23 7.55
N ALA A 158 13.47 -36.82 6.28
CA ALA A 158 13.56 -35.41 5.87
C ALA A 158 12.25 -34.64 6.11
N PHE A 159 11.10 -35.31 5.97
CA PHE A 159 9.80 -34.71 6.32
C PHE A 159 9.71 -34.38 7.81
N LEU A 160 10.24 -35.21 8.71
CA LEU A 160 10.20 -34.95 10.15
C LEU A 160 11.13 -33.81 10.59
N THR A 161 12.26 -33.60 9.92
CA THR A 161 13.22 -32.54 10.27
C THR A 161 12.77 -31.14 9.84
N ILE A 162 11.97 -31.02 8.77
CA ILE A 162 11.47 -29.74 8.26
C ILE A 162 10.03 -29.48 8.69
N ALA A 163 9.17 -30.51 8.72
CA ALA A 163 7.77 -30.31 9.11
C ALA A 163 7.62 -29.98 10.60
N LEU A 164 8.43 -30.58 11.48
CA LEU A 164 8.35 -30.31 12.92
C LEU A 164 8.67 -28.84 13.29
N PRO A 165 9.77 -28.22 12.83
CA PRO A 165 10.03 -26.81 13.10
C PRO A 165 9.00 -25.90 12.42
N LEU A 166 8.51 -26.25 11.22
CA LEU A 166 7.49 -25.45 10.53
C LEU A 166 6.16 -25.46 11.31
N VAL A 167 5.73 -26.63 11.80
CA VAL A 167 4.55 -26.78 12.65
C VAL A 167 4.74 -26.04 13.97
N LEU A 168 5.93 -26.09 14.57
CA LEU A 168 6.22 -25.32 15.79
C LEU A 168 6.13 -23.80 15.55
N VAL A 169 6.68 -23.31 14.44
CA VAL A 169 6.57 -21.89 14.05
C VAL A 169 5.12 -21.51 13.80
N LEU A 170 4.31 -22.36 13.15
CA LEU A 170 2.88 -22.12 12.94
C LEU A 170 2.09 -22.13 14.27
N LEU A 171 2.47 -22.97 15.23
CA LEU A 171 1.85 -23.01 16.57
C LEU A 171 2.23 -21.77 17.40
N VAL A 172 3.48 -21.31 17.33
CA VAL A 172 3.92 -20.09 18.04
C VAL A 172 3.32 -18.84 17.41
N THR A 173 3.30 -18.75 16.08
CA THR A 173 2.66 -17.63 15.37
C THR A 173 1.15 -17.61 15.59
N SER A 174 0.47 -18.76 15.54
CA SER A 174 -0.95 -18.81 15.88
C SER A 174 -1.19 -18.47 17.35
N ALA A 175 -0.39 -18.96 18.30
CA ALA A 175 -0.53 -18.61 19.72
C ALA A 175 -0.27 -17.13 19.99
N THR A 176 0.69 -16.50 19.30
CA THR A 176 0.94 -15.05 19.41
C THR A 176 -0.19 -14.24 18.78
N ILE A 177 -0.71 -14.65 17.62
CA ILE A 177 -1.88 -14.05 16.99
C ILE A 177 -3.12 -14.21 17.88
N LEU A 178 -3.33 -15.38 18.49
CA LEU A 178 -4.42 -15.64 19.44
C LEU A 178 -4.26 -14.81 20.70
N ARG A 179 -3.05 -14.64 21.24
CA ARG A 179 -2.79 -13.74 22.38
C ARG A 179 -3.01 -12.27 22.00
N LEU A 180 -2.63 -11.85 20.79
CA LEU A 180 -2.89 -10.52 20.25
C LEU A 180 -4.39 -10.31 20.03
N ALA A 181 -5.09 -11.30 19.51
CA ALA A 181 -6.53 -11.29 19.29
C ALA A 181 -7.29 -11.32 20.62
N GLN A 182 -6.85 -12.09 21.60
CA GLN A 182 -7.39 -12.11 22.96
C GLN A 182 -7.11 -10.79 23.67
N ARG A 183 -5.90 -10.21 23.55
CA ARG A 183 -5.62 -8.85 24.06
C ARG A 183 -6.53 -7.83 23.38
N ARG A 184 -6.69 -7.90 22.05
CA ARG A 184 -7.63 -7.03 21.32
C ARG A 184 -9.07 -7.27 21.72
N HIS A 185 -9.48 -8.51 22.02
CA HIS A 185 -10.84 -8.86 22.41
C HIS A 185 -11.12 -8.46 23.86
N SER A 186 -10.17 -8.63 24.78
CA SER A 186 -10.23 -8.11 26.15
C SER A 186 -10.21 -6.59 26.16
N SER A 187 -9.39 -5.94 25.32
CA SER A 187 -9.43 -4.50 25.09
C SER A 187 -10.76 -4.06 24.46
N HIS A 188 -11.37 -4.86 23.58
CA HIS A 188 -12.66 -4.59 22.95
C HIS A 188 -13.84 -4.82 23.91
N HIS A 189 -13.74 -5.77 24.84
CA HIS A 189 -14.67 -5.93 25.94
C HIS A 189 -14.53 -4.80 26.96
N HIS A 190 -13.29 -4.34 27.25
CA HIS A 190 -13.07 -3.10 27.99
C HIS A 190 -13.64 -1.87 27.25
N ARG A 191 -13.55 -1.85 25.91
CA ARG A 191 -14.11 -0.78 25.05
C ARG A 191 -15.64 -0.78 24.96
N LYS A 192 -16.30 -1.92 25.21
CA LYS A 192 -17.77 -2.00 25.28
C LYS A 192 -18.33 -1.59 26.65
N ALA A 193 -17.51 -1.53 27.69
CA ALA A 193 -17.88 -0.96 28.98
C ALA A 193 -17.54 0.53 29.10
N VAL A 194 -16.76 1.12 28.17
CA VAL A 194 -16.40 2.54 28.20
C VAL A 194 -16.30 3.10 26.77
N HIS A 195 -17.37 3.78 26.32
CA HIS A 195 -17.27 4.94 25.45
C HIS A 195 -17.82 6.11 26.27
N PRO A 196 -17.06 7.22 26.37
CA PRO A 196 -16.76 8.02 25.21
C PRO A 196 -15.25 8.18 24.96
N TYR A 197 -14.90 8.54 23.73
CA TYR A 197 -13.70 9.28 23.33
C TYR A 197 -12.47 9.11 24.25
N SER A 198 -11.67 8.08 24.02
CA SER A 198 -10.33 8.04 24.62
C SER A 198 -9.45 9.04 23.88
N ASP A 199 -9.55 10.28 24.32
CA ASP A 199 -8.43 11.21 24.41
C ASP A 199 -7.26 10.37 24.94
N ILE A 200 -6.30 10.03 24.08
CA ILE A 200 -4.95 9.71 24.57
C ILE A 200 -4.39 11.07 24.98
N ALA A 201 -4.90 11.56 26.11
CA ALA A 201 -4.26 12.62 26.85
C ALA A 201 -2.86 12.11 27.13
N CYS A 202 -1.88 12.90 26.72
CA CYS A 202 -0.48 12.67 26.96
C CYS A 202 -0.21 12.94 28.45
N SER A 203 -0.85 12.17 29.33
CA SER A 203 -0.74 12.33 30.77
C SER A 203 0.33 11.40 31.28
N ASP A 204 1.42 11.98 31.76
CA ASP A 204 2.30 11.30 32.70
C ASP A 204 1.51 10.94 33.98
N PRO A 205 1.73 9.75 34.58
CA PRO A 205 0.97 9.29 35.75
C PRO A 205 1.33 9.99 37.08
N ASN A 206 2.06 11.10 37.07
CA ASN A 206 2.50 11.79 38.29
C ASN A 206 2.25 13.30 38.24
N ILE A 207 0.99 13.74 38.25
CA ILE A 207 0.57 15.00 38.90
C ILE A 207 -0.87 14.79 39.40
N SER A 208 -1.04 14.84 40.72
CA SER A 208 -2.33 14.91 41.40
C SER A 208 -3.01 16.26 41.07
N PRO A 209 -4.34 16.34 40.91
CA PRO A 209 -5.03 17.57 40.54
C PRO A 209 -5.07 18.53 41.74
N GLY A 210 -4.04 19.36 41.85
CA GLY A 210 -4.01 20.53 42.73
C GLY A 210 -4.68 21.71 42.04
N SER A 211 -5.86 22.06 42.54
CA SER A 211 -6.55 23.34 42.38
C SER A 211 -5.61 24.51 42.09
N LEU A 212 -5.79 25.16 40.94
CA LEU A 212 -5.27 26.50 40.69
C LEU A 212 -6.31 27.29 39.90
N GLU A 213 -6.86 28.27 40.59
CA GLU A 213 -7.81 29.26 40.12
C GLU A 213 -7.32 29.97 38.86
N ALA A 214 -8.27 30.30 37.99
CA ALA A 214 -8.09 31.15 36.84
C ALA A 214 -7.60 32.55 37.24
N PRO A 215 -6.66 33.15 36.50
CA PRO A 215 -6.57 34.58 36.33
C PRO A 215 -7.25 34.96 35.00
N GLU A 216 -8.55 35.25 35.07
CA GLU A 216 -9.43 35.61 33.94
C GLU A 216 -9.36 37.10 33.55
N ALA A 217 -8.19 37.76 33.64
CA ALA A 217 -8.16 39.23 33.53
C ALA A 217 -7.29 39.85 32.41
N GLU A 218 -6.40 39.11 31.73
CA GLU A 218 -5.52 39.72 30.69
C GLU A 218 -5.52 38.99 29.33
N LEU A 219 -6.17 37.83 29.21
CA LEU A 219 -6.19 37.03 27.98
C LEU A 219 -7.19 37.40 26.85
N PRO A 220 -8.27 38.21 27.03
CA PRO A 220 -9.34 38.30 26.02
C PRO A 220 -8.91 39.00 24.71
N ASN A 221 -7.91 39.88 24.78
CA ASN A 221 -7.40 40.58 23.60
C ASN A 221 -6.51 39.70 22.70
N LEU A 222 -5.90 38.65 23.25
CA LEU A 222 -5.09 37.69 22.49
C LEU A 222 -5.94 36.63 21.81
N THR A 223 -6.90 36.08 22.54
CA THR A 223 -7.69 34.94 22.07
C THR A 223 -8.57 35.28 20.86
N SER A 224 -8.88 36.56 20.70
CA SER A 224 -9.62 37.12 19.56
C SER A 224 -8.74 37.53 18.37
N GLN A 225 -7.42 37.58 18.53
CA GLN A 225 -6.51 37.94 17.43
C GLN A 225 -6.38 36.82 16.39
N PRO A 226 -6.14 37.18 15.11
CA PRO A 226 -6.01 36.20 14.06
C PRO A 226 -4.76 35.34 14.25
N LEU A 227 -4.89 34.06 13.93
CA LEU A 227 -3.81 33.09 13.98
C LEU A 227 -2.61 33.49 13.10
N SER A 228 -2.86 34.26 12.02
CA SER A 228 -1.81 34.76 11.12
C SER A 228 -0.77 35.61 11.85
N ARG A 229 -1.13 36.30 12.94
CA ARG A 229 -0.17 37.10 13.73
C ARG A 229 1.02 36.26 14.19
N LEU A 230 0.81 34.98 14.51
CA LEU A 230 1.89 34.09 14.95
C LEU A 230 2.95 33.88 13.86
N LEU A 231 2.60 34.05 12.57
CA LEU A 231 3.57 33.96 11.47
C LEU A 231 4.51 35.17 11.40
N ASP A 232 4.09 36.30 11.95
CA ASP A 232 4.87 37.55 12.00
C ASP A 232 5.80 37.59 13.22
N GLU A 233 5.48 36.82 14.28
CA GLU A 233 6.19 36.77 15.56
C GLU A 233 7.21 35.62 15.56
N LEU A 234 8.27 35.78 14.76
CA LEU A 234 9.21 34.71 14.43
C LEU A 234 9.86 34.03 15.64
N GLU A 235 10.20 34.79 16.69
CA GLU A 235 10.82 34.23 17.90
C GLU A 235 9.89 33.25 18.63
N VAL A 236 8.62 33.64 18.80
CA VAL A 236 7.59 32.78 19.41
C VAL A 236 7.33 31.56 18.53
N LEU A 237 7.27 31.75 17.21
CA LEU A 237 7.06 30.65 16.27
C LEU A 237 8.21 29.64 16.32
N GLU A 238 9.46 30.08 16.36
CA GLU A 238 10.64 29.21 16.44
C GLU A 238 10.67 28.40 17.74
N GLU A 239 10.37 29.02 18.89
CA GLU A 239 10.25 28.31 20.16
C GLU A 239 9.15 27.25 20.11
N LEU A 240 7.99 27.57 19.53
CA LEU A 240 6.91 26.58 19.34
C LEU A 240 7.33 25.46 18.40
N ILE A 241 8.10 25.74 17.35
CA ILE A 241 8.62 24.70 16.45
C ILE A 241 9.52 23.73 17.21
N VAL A 242 10.45 24.22 18.02
CA VAL A 242 11.36 23.37 18.81
C VAL A 242 10.56 22.47 19.77
N LEU A 243 9.51 23.00 20.39
CA LEU A 243 8.67 22.25 21.31
C LEU A 243 7.77 21.23 20.60
N LEU A 244 7.10 21.63 19.51
CA LEU A 244 6.06 20.82 18.86
C LEU A 244 6.61 19.87 17.79
N ASP A 245 7.81 20.14 17.26
CA ASP A 245 8.47 19.33 16.24
C ASP A 245 9.88 18.89 16.68
N PRO A 246 10.02 18.16 17.82
CA PRO A 246 11.32 17.69 18.27
C PRO A 246 11.94 16.72 17.25
N GLU A 247 13.27 16.71 17.20
CA GLU A 247 14.00 15.72 16.43
C GLU A 247 13.80 14.32 17.04
N PRO A 248 13.57 13.29 16.20
CA PRO A 248 13.33 11.95 16.69
C PRO A 248 14.58 11.44 17.42
N GLY A 249 14.44 11.21 18.73
CA GLY A 249 15.54 10.72 19.56
C GLY A 249 16.00 9.30 19.18
N PRO A 250 17.19 8.88 19.63
CA PRO A 250 17.69 7.53 19.44
C PRO A 250 16.71 6.54 20.09
N GLY A 251 15.97 5.81 19.27
CA GLY A 251 14.88 4.92 19.70
C GLY A 251 13.51 5.22 19.10
N GLY A 252 13.38 6.27 18.27
CA GLY A 252 12.15 6.54 17.51
C GLY A 252 10.92 6.78 18.40
N SER A 253 11.14 7.23 19.64
CA SER A 253 10.06 7.52 20.58
C SER A 253 9.10 8.54 19.96
N LEU A 254 7.81 8.16 19.89
CA LEU A 254 6.79 8.98 19.27
C LEU A 254 6.45 10.13 20.23
N ALA A 255 7.02 11.31 19.97
CA ALA A 255 6.70 12.50 20.73
C ALA A 255 5.18 12.76 20.68
N CYS A 256 4.61 12.93 21.86
CA CYS A 256 3.20 13.20 22.08
C CYS A 256 2.91 14.70 21.94
N GLY A 257 1.70 15.06 21.49
CA GLY A 257 1.29 16.47 21.35
C GLY A 257 2.12 17.28 20.35
N THR A 258 2.67 16.64 19.31
CA THR A 258 3.41 17.30 18.22
C THR A 258 2.50 18.04 17.23
N THR A 259 3.09 18.74 16.27
CA THR A 259 2.34 19.36 15.15
C THR A 259 1.43 18.36 14.43
N ARG A 260 1.80 17.07 14.35
CA ARG A 260 0.91 16.01 13.83
C ARG A 260 -0.44 15.96 14.57
N HIS A 261 -0.39 16.01 15.89
CA HIS A 261 -1.58 15.92 16.74
C HIS A 261 -2.39 17.20 16.65
N LEU A 262 -1.71 18.35 16.57
CA LEU A 262 -2.35 19.65 16.36
C LEU A 262 -3.07 19.71 15.01
N ALA A 263 -2.45 19.22 13.94
CA ALA A 263 -3.06 19.15 12.61
C ALA A 263 -4.35 18.31 12.59
N ALA A 264 -4.38 17.21 13.35
CA ALA A 264 -5.58 16.39 13.50
C ALA A 264 -6.72 17.15 14.20
N ARG A 265 -6.42 18.01 15.18
CA ARG A 265 -7.42 18.88 15.84
C ARG A 265 -8.01 19.91 14.86
N TYR A 266 -7.23 20.37 13.89
CA TYR A 266 -7.70 21.19 12.76
C TYR A 266 -8.33 20.37 11.61
N GLY A 267 -8.58 19.07 11.81
CA GLY A 267 -9.25 18.21 10.84
C GLY A 267 -8.43 17.89 9.59
N LEU A 268 -7.11 18.03 9.63
CA LEU A 268 -6.24 17.62 8.52
C LEU A 268 -6.00 16.11 8.54
N PRO A 269 -5.98 15.45 7.36
CA PRO A 269 -5.75 14.01 7.28
C PRO A 269 -4.30 13.65 7.64
N ALA A 270 -4.08 12.44 8.13
CA ALA A 270 -2.73 11.96 8.48
C ALA A 270 -1.73 12.03 7.31
N ALA A 271 -2.20 11.85 6.07
CA ALA A 271 -1.38 12.00 4.87
C ALA A 271 -0.77 13.41 4.73
N TRP A 272 -1.52 14.46 5.12
CA TRP A 272 -1.01 15.83 5.13
C TRP A 272 0.14 15.97 6.13
N SER A 273 0.00 15.42 7.34
CA SER A 273 1.08 15.47 8.33
C SER A 273 2.32 14.72 7.83
N THR A 274 2.16 13.53 7.25
CA THR A 274 3.29 12.78 6.66
C THR A 274 4.03 13.62 5.61
N PHE A 275 3.29 14.30 4.74
CA PHE A 275 3.87 15.20 3.74
C PHE A 275 4.55 16.42 4.38
N ALA A 276 3.92 17.10 5.35
CA ALA A 276 4.50 18.25 6.03
C ALA A 276 5.83 17.90 6.72
N TYR A 277 5.91 16.72 7.35
CA TYR A 277 7.15 16.25 7.98
C TYR A 277 8.22 15.81 6.98
N SER A 278 7.88 15.35 5.77
CA SER A 278 8.89 15.05 4.75
C SER A 278 9.56 16.30 4.18
N LEU A 279 8.97 17.49 4.40
CA LEU A 279 9.53 18.78 4.01
C LEU A 279 10.40 19.44 5.08
N ARG A 280 10.59 18.82 6.26
CA ARG A 280 11.37 19.38 7.38
C ARG A 280 12.72 20.02 7.00
N PRO A 281 13.51 19.45 6.07
CA PRO A 281 14.79 20.06 5.68
C PRO A 281 14.69 21.48 5.13
N SER A 282 13.53 21.88 4.60
CA SER A 282 13.32 23.19 3.98
C SER A 282 12.12 23.96 4.52
N ARG A 283 11.17 23.31 5.21
CA ARG A 283 9.96 23.94 5.72
C ARG A 283 9.50 23.28 7.02
N SER A 284 9.26 24.13 8.03
CA SER A 284 8.70 23.69 9.31
C SER A 284 7.27 23.13 9.15
N PRO A 285 6.97 21.95 9.72
CA PRO A 285 5.62 21.41 9.77
C PRO A 285 4.64 22.33 10.50
N LEU A 286 5.02 22.91 11.64
CA LEU A 286 4.16 23.84 12.39
C LEU A 286 3.83 25.08 11.57
N ARG A 287 4.84 25.66 10.91
CA ARG A 287 4.63 26.82 10.04
C ARG A 287 3.68 26.48 8.89
N ALA A 288 3.89 25.34 8.23
CA ALA A 288 3.01 24.87 7.16
C ALA A 288 1.58 24.60 7.65
N LEU A 289 1.41 24.12 8.89
CA LEU A 289 0.09 23.96 9.51
C LEU A 289 -0.62 25.30 9.66
N ILE A 290 0.06 26.28 10.25
CA ILE A 290 -0.52 27.61 10.50
C ILE A 290 -0.89 28.28 9.17
N GLU A 291 0.02 28.27 8.19
CA GLU A 291 -0.23 28.82 6.85
C GLU A 291 -1.45 28.14 6.18
N MET A 292 -1.57 26.81 6.31
CA MET A 292 -2.71 26.07 5.78
C MET A 292 -4.02 26.43 6.49
N VAL A 293 -4.02 26.52 7.81
CA VAL A 293 -5.22 26.87 8.59
C VAL A 293 -5.66 28.29 8.26
N VAL A 294 -4.73 29.26 8.22
CA VAL A 294 -5.01 30.65 7.85
C VAL A 294 -5.57 30.74 6.42
N ALA A 295 -5.04 29.94 5.48
CA ALA A 295 -5.55 29.91 4.11
C ALA A 295 -6.96 29.30 4.00
N ARG A 296 -7.29 28.29 4.82
CA ARG A 296 -8.61 27.63 4.83
C ARG A 296 -9.66 28.42 5.60
N GLU A 297 -9.26 29.03 6.70
CA GLU A 297 -10.11 29.74 7.65
C GLU A 297 -9.39 31.01 8.13
N PRO A 298 -9.53 32.14 7.41
CA PRO A 298 -8.88 33.40 7.77
C PRO A 298 -9.34 33.97 9.13
N SER A 299 -10.51 33.54 9.61
CA SER A 299 -11.05 33.88 10.93
C SER A 299 -10.46 33.04 12.08
N ALA A 300 -9.59 32.07 11.78
CA ALA A 300 -8.97 31.25 12.80
C ALA A 300 -8.19 32.12 13.79
N SER A 301 -8.35 31.86 15.08
CA SER A 301 -7.82 32.74 16.13
C SER A 301 -6.73 32.07 16.96
N LEU A 302 -5.90 32.89 17.62
CA LEU A 302 -4.94 32.41 18.61
C LEU A 302 -5.62 31.71 19.79
N GLY A 303 -6.88 32.08 20.11
CA GLY A 303 -7.69 31.39 21.10
C GLY A 303 -8.01 29.94 20.73
N GLN A 304 -8.30 29.66 19.46
CA GLN A 304 -8.50 28.28 18.99
C GLN A 304 -7.20 27.46 19.10
N LEU A 305 -6.06 28.04 18.72
CA LEU A 305 -4.75 27.41 18.89
C LEU A 305 -4.46 27.08 20.36
N HIS A 306 -4.72 28.03 21.26
CA HIS A 306 -4.59 27.85 22.70
C HIS A 306 -5.41 26.65 23.20
N ILE A 307 -6.69 26.56 22.81
CA ILE A 307 -7.57 25.45 23.18
C ILE A 307 -7.00 24.11 22.70
N HIS A 308 -6.53 24.03 21.45
CA HIS A 308 -5.98 22.78 20.93
C HIS A 308 -4.67 22.37 21.61
N LEU A 309 -3.79 23.31 21.93
CA LEU A 309 -2.56 23.02 22.70
C LEU A 309 -2.87 22.55 24.12
N ALA A 310 -3.86 23.17 24.78
CA ALA A 310 -4.33 22.74 26.10
C ALA A 310 -4.91 21.31 26.05
N GLN A 311 -5.72 20.99 25.04
CA GLN A 311 -6.25 19.64 24.81
C GLN A 311 -5.18 18.60 24.50
N LEU A 312 -3.99 19.03 24.05
CA LEU A 312 -2.83 18.15 23.84
C LEU A 312 -1.93 18.07 25.09
N GLY A 313 -2.28 18.75 26.19
CA GLY A 313 -1.48 18.78 27.42
C GLY A 313 -0.18 19.57 27.29
N ARG A 314 -0.04 20.43 26.28
CA ARG A 314 1.21 21.16 25.97
C ARG A 314 1.33 22.47 26.76
N ALA A 315 1.44 22.36 28.08
CA ALA A 315 1.60 23.52 28.96
C ALA A 315 2.86 24.35 28.65
N ASP A 316 3.92 23.69 28.18
CA ASP A 316 5.14 24.30 27.67
C ASP A 316 4.88 25.22 26.46
N ALA A 317 4.13 24.74 25.48
CA ALA A 317 3.75 25.52 24.30
C ALA A 317 2.80 26.67 24.66
N LEU A 318 1.87 26.47 25.61
CA LEU A 318 0.99 27.53 26.09
C LEU A 318 1.76 28.68 26.74
N LYS A 319 2.83 28.38 27.50
CA LYS A 319 3.72 29.38 28.09
C LYS A 319 4.48 30.20 27.04
N VAL A 320 4.85 29.57 25.92
CA VAL A 320 5.46 30.29 24.81
C VAL A 320 4.42 31.18 24.11
N LEU A 321 3.21 30.67 23.90
CA LEU A 321 2.13 31.41 23.26
C LEU A 321 1.70 32.66 24.05
N SER A 322 1.78 32.63 25.39
CA SER A 322 1.44 33.79 26.23
C SER A 322 2.40 34.98 26.07
N LYS A 323 3.57 34.80 25.45
CA LYS A 323 4.51 35.91 25.17
C LYS A 323 3.99 36.91 24.14
N LEU A 324 2.94 36.55 23.39
CA LEU A 324 2.28 37.43 22.43
C LEU A 324 1.43 38.53 23.09
N GLY A 325 1.19 38.39 24.40
CA GLY A 325 0.23 39.18 25.17
C GLY A 325 0.77 40.38 25.89
#